data_AF-A0A5K1EV03-F1
#
_entry.id   AF-A0A5K1EV03-F1
#
_cell.length_a   1.000
_cell.length_b   1.000
_cell.length_c   1.000
_cell.angle_alpha   90.00
_cell.angle_beta   90.00
_cell.angle_gamma   90.00
#
_symmetry.space_group_name_H-M   'P 1'
#
loop_
_entity.id
_entity.type
_entity.pdbx_description
1 polymer ?
#
loop_
_entity_poly.entity_id
_entity_poly.type
_entity_poly.pdbx_seq_one_letter_code
_entity_poly.pdbx_strand_id
1 'polypeptide(L)'
;FLVVETQILGLIESQDLLGFIDGTILTPSSTIESFENGETVRRPNPYYSAWKKLDYLLRGWLTGSLTEEVLGLVVGLETSEQVWKTLTRAFA
;
A
#
# COMPACT_ATOMS: atom_id res chain seq x y z
N PHE A 1 -10.44 -16.13 -5.65
CA PHE A 1 -9.50 -15.05 -6.04
C PHE A 1 -10.08 -14.18 -7.14
N LEU A 2 -10.38 -14.70 -8.34
CA LEU A 2 -10.87 -13.91 -9.50
C LEU A 2 -12.01 -12.91 -9.23
N VAL A 3 -13.01 -13.26 -8.41
CA VAL A 3 -14.11 -12.33 -8.07
C VAL A 3 -13.66 -11.20 -7.15
N VAL A 4 -12.83 -11.53 -6.14
CA VAL A 4 -12.27 -10.56 -5.19
C VAL A 4 -11.27 -9.64 -5.89
N GLU A 5 -10.44 -10.20 -6.77
CA GLU A 5 -9.54 -9.47 -7.66
C GLU A 5 -10.32 -8.46 -8.51
N THR A 6 -11.40 -8.87 -9.16
CA THR A 6 -12.20 -7.98 -10.02
C THR A 6 -12.89 -6.86 -9.22
N GLN A 7 -13.47 -7.17 -8.05
CA GLN A 7 -14.17 -6.18 -7.22
C GLN A 7 -13.21 -5.16 -6.59
N ILE A 8 -12.08 -5.63 -6.06
CA ILE A 8 -11.10 -4.75 -5.43
C ILE A 8 -10.31 -3.96 -6.49
N LEU A 9 -9.96 -4.53 -7.64
CA LEU A 9 -9.32 -3.75 -8.72
C LEU A 9 -10.19 -2.57 -9.14
N GLY A 10 -11.48 -2.80 -9.39
CA GLY A 10 -12.38 -1.73 -9.82
C GLY A 10 -12.43 -0.57 -8.82
N LEU A 11 -12.37 -0.87 -7.51
CA LEU A 11 -12.30 0.16 -6.48
C LEU A 11 -10.96 0.90 -6.49
N ILE A 12 -9.84 0.16 -6.60
CA ILE A 12 -8.49 0.71 -6.64
C ILE A 12 -8.29 1.62 -7.85
N GLU A 13 -8.73 1.18 -9.03
CA GLU A 13 -8.68 1.93 -10.28
C GLU A 13 -9.53 3.19 -10.21
N SER A 14 -10.71 3.13 -9.58
CA SER A 14 -11.59 4.31 -9.44
C SER A 14 -10.99 5.45 -8.61
N GLN A 15 -9.91 5.18 -7.88
CA GLN A 15 -9.22 6.12 -7.00
C GLN A 15 -7.79 6.44 -7.48
N ASP A 16 -7.39 5.99 -8.68
CA ASP A 16 -6.02 6.12 -9.20
C ASP A 16 -4.94 5.51 -8.29
N LEU A 17 -5.27 4.42 -7.57
CA LEU A 17 -4.39 3.80 -6.58
C LEU A 17 -3.66 2.54 -7.08
N LEU A 18 -3.83 2.17 -8.36
CA LEU A 18 -3.23 0.96 -8.93
C LEU A 18 -1.71 0.89 -8.70
N GLY A 19 -1.07 2.06 -8.72
CA GLY A 19 0.37 2.16 -8.54
C GLY A 19 0.91 1.68 -7.19
N PHE A 20 0.05 1.59 -6.17
CA PHE A 20 0.44 1.06 -4.85
C PHE A 20 0.57 -0.47 -4.84
N ILE A 21 -0.16 -1.18 -5.71
CA ILE A 21 -0.16 -2.65 -5.72
C ILE A 21 0.74 -3.23 -6.81
N ASP A 22 0.98 -2.50 -7.91
CA ASP A 22 1.93 -2.88 -8.96
C ASP A 22 3.37 -2.43 -8.67
N GLY A 23 3.56 -1.52 -7.70
CA GLY A 23 4.86 -1.00 -7.28
C GLY A 23 5.38 0.19 -8.08
N THR A 24 4.58 0.78 -8.96
CA THR A 24 4.95 2.00 -9.72
C THR A 24 4.96 3.25 -8.83
N ILE A 25 4.15 3.30 -7.78
CA ILE A 25 4.20 4.33 -6.73
C ILE A 25 5.14 3.86 -5.62
N LEU A 26 6.37 4.38 -5.65
CA LEU A 26 7.40 4.04 -4.68
C LEU A 26 7.12 4.66 -3.31
N THR A 27 7.48 3.93 -2.25
CA THR A 27 7.44 4.42 -0.87
C THR A 27 8.34 5.65 -0.71
N PRO A 28 7.79 6.83 -0.35
CA PRO A 28 8.60 8.01 -0.10
C PRO A 28 9.51 7.82 1.13
N SER A 29 10.64 8.53 1.19
CA SER A 29 11.45 8.58 2.41
C SER A 29 10.62 9.12 3.58
N SER A 30 10.76 8.53 4.77
CA SER A 30 10.05 8.98 5.98
C SER A 30 10.46 10.37 6.46
N THR A 31 11.66 10.82 6.08
CA THR A 31 12.20 12.14 6.42
C THR A 31 12.75 12.84 5.18
N ILE A 32 12.67 14.16 5.21
CA ILE A 32 13.28 15.07 4.23
C ILE A 32 14.24 16.02 4.94
N GLU A 33 15.25 16.47 4.22
CA GLU A 33 16.20 17.47 4.69
C GLU A 33 15.84 18.83 4.11
N SER A 34 15.80 19.85 4.94
CA SER A 34 15.64 21.25 4.53
C SER A 34 16.78 22.08 5.08
N PHE A 35 17.21 23.08 4.32
CA PHE A 35 18.26 23.99 4.76
C PHE A 35 17.62 25.25 5.34
N GLU A 36 17.83 25.49 6.63
CA GLU A 36 17.28 26.66 7.33
C GLU A 36 18.38 27.30 8.19
N ASN A 37 18.50 28.62 8.12
CA ASN A 37 19.47 29.42 8.90
C ASN A 37 20.94 28.96 8.80
N GLY A 38 21.34 28.32 7.69
CA GLY A 38 22.71 27.83 7.51
C GLY A 38 22.94 26.40 8.00
N GLU A 39 21.91 25.72 8.51
CA GLU A 39 21.98 24.34 8.99
C GLU A 39 21.04 23.40 8.23
N THR A 40 21.46 22.14 8.09
CA THR A 40 20.60 21.07 7.56
C THR A 40 19.71 20.54 8.67
N VAL A 41 18.40 20.68 8.50
CA VAL A 41 17.38 20.22 9.44
C VAL A 41 16.63 19.02 8.83
N ARG A 42 16.54 17.92 9.57
CA ARG A 42 15.71 16.76 9.20
C ARG A 42 14.28 16.94 9.71
N ARG A 43 13.29 16.69 8.85
CA ARG A 43 11.86 16.78 9.20
C ARG A 43 11.08 15.58 8.68
N PRO A 44 9.92 15.26 9.29
CA PRO A 44 9.01 14.27 8.74
C PRO A 44 8.57 14.63 7.32
N ASN A 45 8.51 13.64 6.44
CA ASN A 45 8.02 13.83 5.08
C ASN A 45 6.48 13.79 5.06
N PRO A 46 5.78 14.88 4.68
CA PRO A 46 4.33 14.87 4.56
C PRO A 46 3.85 13.88 3.48
N TYR A 47 4.63 13.67 2.41
CA TYR A 47 4.30 12.72 1.35
C TYR A 47 4.34 11.26 1.84
N TYR A 48 5.29 10.92 2.73
CA TYR A 48 5.31 9.59 3.35
C TYR A 48 4.06 9.35 4.21
N SER A 49 3.62 10.38 4.95
CA SER A 49 2.42 10.28 5.77
C SER A 49 1.16 10.11 4.91
N ALA A 50 1.06 10.81 3.78
CA ALA A 50 -0.04 10.67 2.83
C ALA A 50 -0.03 9.28 2.17
N TRP A 51 1.13 8.85 1.68
CA TRP A 51 1.33 7.52 1.10
C TRP A 51 0.92 6.43 2.09
N LYS A 52 1.37 6.50 3.35
CA LYS A 52 1.07 5.51 4.38
C LYS A 52 -0.43 5.38 4.67
N LYS A 53 -1.17 6.49 4.63
CA LYS A 53 -2.64 6.46 4.81
C LYS A 53 -3.33 5.70 3.68
N LEU A 54 -2.91 5.93 2.44
CA LEU A 54 -3.46 5.24 1.27
C LEU A 54 -3.08 3.76 1.27
N ASP A 55 -1.83 3.43 1.60
CA ASP A 55 -1.39 2.04 1.73
C ASP A 55 -2.22 1.29 2.80
N TYR A 56 -2.47 1.92 3.95
CA TYR A 56 -3.32 1.32 5.00
C TYR A 56 -4.78 1.16 4.57
N LEU A 57 -5.32 2.12 3.82
CA LEU A 57 -6.66 2.03 3.26
C LEU A 57 -6.77 0.82 2.31
N LEU A 58 -5.83 0.70 1.38
CA LEU A 58 -5.76 -0.41 0.43
C LEU A 58 -5.60 -1.76 1.12
N ARG A 59 -4.75 -1.83 2.15
CA ARG A 59 -4.61 -3.04 2.97
C ARG A 59 -5.94 -3.41 3.63
N GLY A 60 -6.69 -2.42 4.15
CA GLY A 60 -8.01 -2.65 4.72
C GLY A 60 -9.02 -3.18 3.71
N TRP A 61 -9.02 -2.66 2.48
CA TRP A 61 -9.87 -3.17 1.41
C TRP A 61 -9.50 -4.60 1.01
N LEU A 62 -8.20 -4.86 0.84
CA LEU A 62 -7.69 -6.18 0.51
C LEU A 62 -8.07 -7.17 1.59
N THR A 63 -7.64 -6.96 2.84
CA THR A 63 -7.89 -7.92 3.93
C THR A 63 -9.37 -8.05 4.28
N GLY A 64 -10.15 -6.96 4.19
CA GLY A 64 -11.60 -6.99 4.42
C GLY A 64 -12.39 -7.78 3.39
N SER A 65 -11.81 -8.05 2.22
CA SER A 65 -12.42 -8.86 1.16
C SER A 65 -12.03 -10.35 1.21
N LEU A 66 -11.12 -10.74 2.11
CA LEU A 66 -10.62 -12.11 2.23
C LEU A 66 -11.44 -12.92 3.24
N THR A 67 -11.51 -14.24 3.02
CA THR A 67 -11.98 -15.19 4.04
C THR A 67 -10.88 -15.45 5.08
N GLU A 68 -11.24 -15.98 6.25
CA GLU A 68 -10.28 -16.30 7.32
C GLU A 68 -9.14 -17.24 6.86
N GLU A 69 -9.47 -18.20 6.00
CA GLU A 69 -8.53 -19.16 5.42
C GLU A 69 -7.44 -18.46 4.59
N VAL A 70 -7.80 -17.38 3.88
CA VAL A 70 -6.90 -16.61 3.02
C VAL A 70 -6.19 -15.51 3.80
N LEU A 71 -6.82 -14.96 4.84
CA LEU A 71 -6.21 -13.98 5.75
C LEU A 71 -4.91 -14.50 6.34
N GLY A 72 -4.83 -15.80 6.66
CA GLY A 72 -3.62 -16.44 7.17
C GLY A 72 -2.38 -16.27 6.27
N LEU A 73 -2.57 -16.10 4.96
CA LEU A 73 -1.47 -15.92 4.00
C LEU A 73 -0.86 -14.51 4.05
N VAL A 74 -1.60 -13.52 4.56
CA VAL A 74 -1.23 -12.11 4.49
C VAL A 74 -0.97 -11.49 5.86
N VAL A 75 -1.04 -12.29 6.93
CA VAL A 75 -0.69 -11.87 8.29
C VAL A 75 0.77 -11.41 8.33
N GLY A 76 1.00 -10.25 8.95
CA GLY A 76 2.35 -9.70 9.14
C GLY A 76 2.91 -8.95 7.91
N LEU A 77 2.19 -8.92 6.79
CA LEU A 77 2.58 -8.10 5.64
C LEU A 77 2.32 -6.62 5.92
N GLU A 78 3.30 -5.78 5.59
CA GLU A 78 3.35 -4.37 6.00
C GLU A 78 2.78 -3.42 4.95
N THR A 79 2.78 -3.82 3.67
CA THR A 79 2.29 -3.00 2.55
C THR A 79 1.19 -3.69 1.74
N SER A 80 0.33 -2.88 1.11
CA SER A 80 -0.69 -3.34 0.16
C SER A 80 -0.07 -4.10 -1.02
N GLU A 81 1.08 -3.65 -1.51
CA GLU A 81 1.89 -4.33 -2.53
C GLU A 81 2.26 -5.76 -2.12
N GLN A 82 2.75 -5.95 -0.89
CA GLN A 82 3.11 -7.29 -0.39
C GLN A 82 1.90 -8.20 -0.30
N VAL A 83 0.78 -7.68 0.21
CA VAL A 83 -0.51 -8.40 0.28
C VAL A 83 -0.94 -8.81 -1.12
N TRP A 84 -0.95 -7.87 -2.06
CA TRP A 84 -1.34 -8.11 -3.45
C TRP A 84 -0.48 -9.20 -4.09
N LYS A 85 0.85 -9.05 -4.08
CA LYS A 85 1.79 -10.02 -4.66
C LYS A 85 1.66 -11.41 -4.04
N THR A 86 1.42 -11.49 -2.74
CA THR A 86 1.24 -12.77 -2.03
C THR A 86 -0.03 -13.47 -2.49
N LEU A 87 -1.14 -12.74 -2.58
CA LEU A 87 -2.41 -13.28 -3.06
C LEU A 87 -2.32 -13.70 -4.53
N THR A 88 -1.77 -12.86 -5.40
CA THR A 88 -1.57 -13.21 -6.81
C THR A 88 -0.72 -14.47 -6.95
N ARG A 89 0.36 -14.62 -6.16
CA ARG A 89 1.20 -15.83 -6.19
C ARG A 89 0.48 -17.07 -5.66
N ALA A 90 -0.35 -16.93 -4.63
CA ALA A 90 -1.05 -18.05 -4.00
C ALA A 90 -2.18 -18.62 -4.89
N PHE A 91 -2.71 -17.81 -5.80
CA PHE A 91 -3.88 -18.15 -6.63
C PHE A 91 -3.65 -18.05 -8.15
N ALA A 92 -2.39 -17.89 -8.59
CA ALA A 92 -1.99 -17.91 -10.00
C ALA A 92 -2.05 -19.32 -10.62
#